data_AF-A0A1H8VIQ1-F1
#
_entry.id   AF-A0A1H8VIQ1-F1
#
_cell.length_a   1.000
_cell.length_b   1.000
_cell.length_c   1.000
_cell.angle_alpha   90.00
_cell.angle_beta   90.00
_cell.angle_gamma   90.00
#
_symmetry.space_group_name_H-M   'P 1'
#
loop_
_entity.id
_entity.type
_entity.pdbx_description
1 polymer ?
#
loop_
_entity_poly.entity_id
_entity_poly.type
_entity_poly.pdbx_seq_one_letter_code
_entity_poly.pdbx_strand_id
1 'polypeptide(L)'
;MPHPGIGLHAVFGEISAVLFLWTFVEVYRGVDQTNVVRVRRISLVALISLALAWIIGGNYYLTGYQQIKELIVEGPQPWSHLVFMEAKEHIFLFLPVLAILQTIALRAHDEISGDARYAILVITGLLILVAFLMAGMGYLITSGFRAATEPALLLGGGL
;
A
#
# COMPACT_ATOMS: atom_id res chain seq x y z
N MET A 1 22.04 3.01 8.11
CA MET A 1 21.33 4.28 7.81
C MET A 1 19.95 3.92 7.25
N PRO A 2 18.85 4.58 7.63
CA PRO A 2 17.54 4.30 7.02
C PRO A 2 17.66 4.51 5.51
N HIS A 3 17.33 3.50 4.73
CA HIS A 3 17.36 3.60 3.27
C HIS A 3 16.35 4.70 2.88
N PRO A 4 16.76 5.85 2.30
CA PRO A 4 15.87 6.99 2.07
C PRO A 4 14.63 6.64 1.24
N GLY A 5 14.72 5.57 0.44
CA GLY A 5 13.59 5.00 -0.28
C GLY A 5 12.42 4.51 0.59
N ILE A 6 12.60 4.14 1.87
CA ILE A 6 11.48 3.64 2.68
C ILE A 6 10.44 4.72 2.97
N GLY A 7 10.88 5.96 3.20
CA GLY A 7 9.97 7.10 3.38
C GLY A 7 9.20 7.39 2.10
N LEU A 8 9.88 7.35 0.95
CA LEU A 8 9.23 7.51 -0.37
C LEU A 8 8.20 6.39 -0.63
N HIS A 9 8.53 5.14 -0.33
CA HIS A 9 7.61 4.01 -0.42
C HIS A 9 6.31 4.29 0.37
N ALA A 10 6.45 4.69 1.64
CA ALA A 10 5.30 4.97 2.51
C ALA A 10 4.46 6.13 1.96
N VAL A 11 5.09 7.25 1.60
CA VAL A 11 4.41 8.44 1.08
C VAL A 11 3.64 8.11 -0.21
N PHE A 12 4.27 7.42 -1.17
CA PHE A 12 3.59 7.03 -2.40
C PHE A 12 2.43 6.04 -2.14
N GLY A 13 2.59 5.14 -1.17
CA GLY A 13 1.53 4.21 -0.75
C GLY A 13 0.33 4.93 -0.17
N GLU A 14 0.55 5.89 0.73
CA GLU A 14 -0.50 6.70 1.35
C GLU A 14 -1.21 7.61 0.34
N ILE A 15 -0.44 8.28 -0.53
CA ILE A 15 -1.01 9.08 -1.63
C ILE A 15 -1.91 8.20 -2.50
N SER A 16 -1.45 7.00 -2.87
CA SER A 16 -2.25 6.07 -3.65
C SER A 16 -3.55 5.68 -2.94
N ALA A 17 -3.49 5.34 -1.65
CA ALA A 17 -4.67 4.97 -0.85
C ALA A 17 -5.70 6.11 -0.81
N VAL A 18 -5.26 7.35 -0.59
CA VAL A 18 -6.13 8.54 -0.57
C VAL A 18 -6.76 8.80 -1.95
N LEU A 19 -6.00 8.65 -3.04
CA LEU A 19 -6.51 8.85 -4.39
C LEU A 19 -7.50 7.75 -4.81
N PHE A 20 -7.31 6.50 -4.36
CA PHE A 20 -8.32 5.46 -4.53
C PHE A 20 -9.58 5.74 -3.71
N LEU A 21 -9.44 6.25 -2.47
CA LEU A 21 -10.58 6.69 -1.68
C LEU A 21 -11.36 7.84 -2.36
N TRP A 22 -10.66 8.83 -2.92
CA TRP A 22 -11.30 9.88 -3.71
C TRP A 22 -12.05 9.26 -4.90
N THR A 23 -11.38 8.41 -5.67
CA THR A 23 -11.98 7.74 -6.82
C THR A 23 -13.24 6.96 -6.43
N PHE A 24 -13.21 6.23 -5.31
CA PHE A 24 -14.37 5.53 -4.77
C PHE A 24 -15.53 6.49 -4.50
N VAL A 25 -15.28 7.62 -3.83
CA VAL A 25 -16.32 8.61 -3.51
C VAL A 25 -16.94 9.22 -4.77
N GLU A 26 -16.15 9.53 -5.80
CA GLU A 26 -16.68 10.06 -7.06
C GLU A 26 -17.54 9.02 -7.78
N VAL A 27 -17.06 7.78 -7.90
CA VAL A 27 -17.84 6.70 -8.53
C VAL A 27 -19.09 6.37 -7.70
N TYR A 28 -19.00 6.42 -6.37
CA TYR A 28 -20.12 6.22 -5.46
C TYR A 28 -21.17 7.32 -5.56
N ARG A 29 -20.78 8.58 -5.80
CA ARG A 29 -21.73 9.69 -6.02
C ARG A 29 -22.37 9.63 -7.40
N GLY A 30 -21.65 9.09 -8.38
CA GLY A 30 -22.08 9.00 -9.77
C GLY A 30 -21.09 9.70 -10.69
N VAL A 31 -20.89 9.13 -11.87
CA VAL A 31 -19.98 9.68 -12.88
C VAL A 31 -20.80 10.18 -14.06
N ASP A 32 -20.55 11.43 -14.45
CA ASP A 32 -21.18 12.11 -15.57
C ASP A 32 -20.13 12.84 -16.43
N GLN A 33 -20.59 13.58 -17.43
CA GLN A 33 -19.70 14.30 -18.36
C GLN A 33 -18.84 15.37 -17.68
N THR A 34 -19.23 15.86 -16.50
CA THR A 34 -18.51 16.91 -15.76
C THR A 34 -17.32 16.36 -14.97
N ASN A 35 -17.37 15.11 -14.51
CA ASN A 35 -16.34 14.53 -13.65
C ASN A 35 -15.60 13.32 -14.24
N VAL A 36 -16.09 12.68 -15.30
CA VAL A 36 -15.48 11.45 -15.86
C VAL A 36 -13.97 11.58 -16.15
N VAL A 37 -13.56 12.72 -16.71
CA VAL A 37 -12.13 12.98 -17.02
C VAL A 37 -11.31 13.09 -15.73
N ARG A 38 -11.86 13.75 -14.69
CA ARG A 38 -11.21 13.90 -13.39
C ARG A 38 -11.04 12.54 -12.71
N VAL A 39 -12.11 11.73 -12.66
CA VAL A 39 -12.09 10.38 -12.06
C VAL A 39 -11.04 9.51 -12.73
N ARG A 40 -10.99 9.48 -14.07
CA ARG A 40 -9.99 8.71 -14.83
C ARG A 40 -8.57 9.18 -14.54
N ARG A 41 -8.33 10.50 -14.46
CA ARG A 41 -7.01 11.06 -14.14
C ARG A 41 -6.57 10.72 -12.72
N ILE A 42 -7.44 10.89 -11.73
CA ILE A 42 -7.16 10.56 -10.32
C ILE A 42 -6.80 9.07 -10.20
N SER A 43 -7.58 8.18 -10.81
CA SER A 43 -7.30 6.74 -10.84
C SER A 43 -5.93 6.42 -11.45
N LEU A 44 -5.54 7.10 -12.55
CA LEU A 44 -4.22 6.89 -13.15
C LEU A 44 -3.08 7.38 -12.25
N VAL A 45 -3.24 8.55 -11.61
CA VAL A 45 -2.25 9.04 -10.65
C VAL A 45 -2.16 8.07 -9.46
N ALA A 46 -3.29 7.54 -8.98
CA ALA A 46 -3.32 6.53 -7.92
C ALA A 46 -2.55 5.26 -8.31
N LEU A 47 -2.74 4.77 -9.54
CA LEU A 47 -2.00 3.63 -10.09
C LEU A 47 -0.49 3.91 -10.19
N ILE A 48 -0.10 5.08 -10.69
CA ILE A 48 1.32 5.46 -10.81
C ILE A 48 1.96 5.56 -9.42
N SER A 49 1.29 6.22 -8.47
CA SER A 49 1.76 6.29 -7.08
C SER A 49 1.88 4.90 -6.45
N LEU A 50 0.90 4.02 -6.68
CA LEU A 50 0.98 2.63 -6.21
C LEU A 50 2.18 1.91 -6.81
N ALA A 51 2.39 2.02 -8.12
CA ALA A 51 3.50 1.36 -8.81
C ALA A 51 4.86 1.84 -8.28
N LEU A 52 5.01 3.14 -8.04
CA LEU A 52 6.21 3.70 -7.41
C LEU A 52 6.41 3.15 -6.00
N ALA A 53 5.37 3.14 -5.17
CA ALA A 53 5.43 2.54 -3.85
C ALA A 53 5.83 1.05 -3.92
N TRP A 54 5.21 0.29 -4.81
CA TRP A 54 5.43 -1.14 -5.00
C TRP A 54 6.87 -1.44 -5.41
N ILE A 55 7.42 -0.72 -6.40
CA ILE A 55 8.79 -0.88 -6.88
C ILE A 55 9.80 -0.50 -5.79
N ILE A 56 9.63 0.65 -5.14
CA ILE A 56 10.57 1.12 -4.12
C ILE A 56 10.56 0.18 -2.89
N GLY A 57 9.37 -0.26 -2.47
CA GLY A 57 9.20 -1.21 -1.37
C GLY A 57 9.79 -2.58 -1.69
N GLY A 58 9.55 -3.10 -2.89
CA GLY A 58 10.13 -4.36 -3.36
C GLY A 58 11.66 -4.30 -3.44
N ASN A 59 12.23 -3.21 -3.95
CA ASN A 59 13.68 -3.03 -3.96
C ASN A 59 14.27 -3.01 -2.54
N TYR A 60 13.63 -2.32 -1.61
CA TYR A 60 14.05 -2.30 -0.21
C TYR A 60 14.00 -3.70 0.42
N TYR A 61 12.94 -4.44 0.17
CA TYR A 61 12.79 -5.82 0.63
C TYR A 61 13.95 -6.71 0.17
N LEU A 62 14.35 -6.60 -1.10
CA LEU A 62 15.44 -7.41 -1.68
C LEU A 62 16.84 -7.00 -1.20
N THR A 63 17.06 -5.73 -0.89
CA THR A 63 18.43 -5.20 -0.70
C THR A 63 18.80 -4.88 0.75
N GLY A 64 17.83 -4.59 1.62
CA GLY A 64 18.12 -4.07 2.96
C GLY A 64 17.23 -4.60 4.08
N TYR A 65 16.26 -5.49 3.78
CA TYR A 65 15.35 -6.00 4.81
C TYR A 65 15.89 -7.21 5.57
N GLN A 66 16.84 -7.96 5.02
CA GLN A 66 17.34 -9.21 5.64
C GLN A 66 17.90 -8.99 7.05
N GLN A 67 18.70 -7.94 7.27
CA GLN A 67 19.25 -7.63 8.59
C GLN A 67 18.17 -7.22 9.59
N ILE A 68 17.12 -6.55 9.11
CA ILE A 68 15.98 -6.16 9.95
C ILE A 68 15.15 -7.38 10.34
N LYS A 69 14.95 -8.32 9.40
CA LYS A 69 14.28 -9.58 9.68
C LYS A 69 14.96 -10.33 10.82
N GLU A 70 16.27 -10.49 10.77
CA GLU A 70 17.05 -11.21 11.80
C GLU A 70 16.86 -10.54 13.17
N LEU A 71 17.02 -9.21 13.24
CA LEU A 71 16.79 -8.45 14.48
C LEU A 71 15.38 -8.59 15.05
N ILE A 72 14.35 -8.59 14.20
CA ILE A 72 12.95 -8.75 14.66
C ILE A 72 12.70 -10.16 15.19
N VAL A 73 13.21 -11.19 14.49
CA VAL A 73 12.98 -12.59 14.83
C VAL A 73 13.73 -13.00 16.11
N GLU A 74 14.92 -12.44 16.35
CA GLU A 74 15.67 -12.64 17.59
C GLU A 74 15.16 -11.75 18.74
N GLY A 75 14.40 -10.71 18.40
CA GLY A 75 13.83 -9.75 19.34
C GLY A 75 12.65 -10.30 20.16
N PRO A 76 12.09 -9.47 21.06
CA PRO A 76 11.01 -9.87 21.97
C PRO A 76 9.65 -10.07 21.26
N GLN A 77 9.52 -9.69 19.99
CA GLN A 77 8.27 -9.74 19.23
C GLN A 77 8.43 -10.41 17.84
N PRO A 78 8.86 -11.68 17.78
CA PRO A 78 9.13 -12.38 16.51
C PRO A 78 7.88 -12.54 15.64
N TRP A 79 6.71 -12.63 16.27
CA TRP A 79 5.41 -12.75 15.62
C TRP A 79 5.11 -11.57 14.67
N SER A 80 5.70 -10.40 14.89
CA SER A 80 5.53 -9.23 14.01
C SER A 80 6.06 -9.49 12.60
N HIS A 81 7.15 -10.25 12.47
CA HIS A 81 7.64 -10.75 11.18
C HIS A 81 6.86 -12.00 10.75
N LEU A 82 6.83 -13.03 11.61
CA LEU A 82 6.31 -14.36 11.25
C LEU A 82 4.84 -14.34 10.79
N VAL A 83 4.03 -13.40 11.27
CA VAL A 83 2.63 -13.27 10.87
C VAL A 83 2.45 -12.15 9.85
N PHE A 84 2.83 -10.91 10.20
CA PHE A 84 2.47 -9.77 9.36
C PHE A 84 3.36 -9.55 8.15
N MET A 85 4.67 -9.83 8.22
CA MET A 85 5.49 -9.77 7.00
C MET A 85 5.08 -10.88 6.03
N GLU A 86 4.95 -12.10 6.53
CA GLU A 86 4.53 -13.25 5.72
C GLU A 86 3.19 -12.97 5.02
N ALA A 87 2.18 -12.50 5.77
CA ALA A 87 0.90 -12.12 5.19
C ALA A 87 1.01 -10.95 4.20
N LYS A 88 1.82 -9.94 4.53
CA LYS A 88 2.02 -8.76 3.69
C LYS A 88 2.65 -9.14 2.35
N GLU A 89 3.65 -10.02 2.33
CA GLU A 89 4.31 -10.47 1.11
C GLU A 89 3.35 -11.14 0.11
N HIS A 90 2.35 -11.88 0.61
CA HIS A 90 1.35 -12.53 -0.24
C HIS A 90 0.23 -11.58 -0.66
N ILE A 91 -0.28 -10.77 0.27
CA ILE A 91 -1.43 -9.89 0.01
C ILE A 91 -1.02 -8.68 -0.85
N PHE A 92 0.20 -8.15 -0.70
CA PHE A 92 0.59 -6.94 -1.44
C PHE A 92 0.69 -7.17 -2.96
N LEU A 93 0.87 -8.42 -3.41
CA LEU A 93 0.93 -8.76 -4.83
C LEU A 93 -0.39 -8.51 -5.58
N PHE A 94 -1.52 -8.49 -4.85
CA PHE A 94 -2.83 -8.21 -5.45
C PHE A 94 -3.04 -6.71 -5.77
N LEU A 95 -2.34 -5.80 -5.07
CA LEU A 95 -2.56 -4.36 -5.21
C LEU A 95 -2.31 -3.86 -6.65
N PRO A 96 -1.18 -4.16 -7.32
CA PRO A 96 -0.97 -3.74 -8.70
C PRO A 96 -2.02 -4.30 -9.67
N VAL A 97 -2.41 -5.56 -9.50
CA VAL A 97 -3.40 -6.21 -10.37
C VAL A 97 -4.76 -5.53 -10.25
N LEU A 98 -5.23 -5.31 -9.01
CA LEU A 98 -6.50 -4.63 -8.75
C LEU A 98 -6.47 -3.18 -9.24
N ALA A 99 -5.36 -2.47 -9.06
CA ALA A 99 -5.22 -1.08 -9.50
C ALA A 99 -5.24 -0.93 -11.02
N ILE A 100 -4.56 -1.84 -11.73
CA ILE A 100 -4.60 -1.89 -13.20
C ILE A 100 -6.03 -2.20 -13.66
N LEU A 101 -6.67 -3.22 -13.08
CA LEU A 101 -8.04 -3.60 -13.42
C LEU A 101 -9.02 -2.44 -13.21
N GLN A 102 -8.93 -1.75 -12.07
CA GLN A 102 -9.73 -0.57 -11.74
C GLN A 102 -9.54 0.57 -12.76
N THR A 103 -8.29 0.83 -13.13
CA THR A 103 -7.91 1.90 -14.05
C THR A 103 -8.39 1.62 -15.48
N ILE A 104 -8.31 0.35 -15.91
CA ILE A 104 -8.81 -0.13 -17.20
C ILE A 104 -10.34 -0.07 -17.21
N ALA A 105 -11.02 -0.58 -16.19
CA ALA A 105 -12.47 -0.57 -16.10
C ALA A 105 -13.04 0.85 -16.21
N LEU A 106 -12.46 1.83 -15.52
CA LEU A 106 -12.86 3.24 -15.66
C LEU A 106 -12.71 3.82 -17.07
N ARG A 107 -11.83 3.26 -17.90
CA ARG A 107 -11.55 3.74 -19.26
C ARG A 107 -12.27 2.96 -20.35
N ALA A 108 -12.57 1.69 -20.09
CA ALA A 108 -13.25 0.81 -21.02
C ALA A 108 -14.75 1.14 -21.17
N HIS A 109 -15.32 1.82 -20.18
CA HIS A 109 -16.73 2.23 -20.19
C HIS A 109 -16.87 3.73 -20.48
N ASP A 110 -17.64 4.08 -21.51
CA ASP A 110 -18.03 5.47 -21.81
C ASP A 110 -18.98 6.03 -20.76
N GLU A 111 -19.91 5.19 -20.29
CA GLU A 111 -20.83 5.49 -19.19
C GLU A 111 -20.58 4.52 -18.02
N ILE A 112 -20.36 5.06 -16.82
CA ILE A 112 -20.11 4.28 -15.60
C ILE A 112 -21.41 4.20 -14.80
N SER A 113 -22.28 3.27 -15.19
CA SER A 113 -23.58 3.02 -14.57
C SER A 113 -23.84 1.51 -14.37
N GLY A 114 -24.92 1.17 -13.66
CA GLY A 114 -25.34 -0.23 -13.42
C GLY A 114 -24.23 -1.13 -12.85
N ASP A 115 -24.09 -2.31 -13.46
CA ASP A 115 -23.14 -3.35 -13.03
C ASP A 115 -21.68 -2.90 -13.14
N ALA A 116 -21.33 -2.10 -14.16
CA ALA A 116 -19.98 -1.58 -14.32
C ALA A 116 -19.57 -0.67 -13.14
N ARG A 117 -20.49 0.20 -12.71
CA ARG A 117 -20.28 1.05 -11.53
C ARG A 117 -20.11 0.21 -10.27
N TYR A 118 -20.95 -0.80 -10.08
CA TYR A 118 -20.85 -1.70 -8.93
C TYR A 118 -19.52 -2.44 -8.90
N ALA A 119 -19.10 -3.04 -10.02
CA ALA A 119 -17.82 -3.72 -10.13
C ALA A 119 -16.63 -2.80 -9.82
N ILE A 120 -16.63 -1.58 -10.37
CA ILE A 120 -15.58 -0.57 -10.10
C ILE A 120 -15.56 -0.19 -8.62
N LEU A 121 -16.73 -0.05 -7.97
CA LEU A 121 -16.82 0.24 -6.54
C LEU A 121 -16.25 -0.91 -5.70
N VAL A 122 -16.58 -2.16 -6.01
CA VAL A 122 -16.07 -3.33 -5.29
C VAL A 122 -14.54 -3.41 -5.43
N ILE A 123 -14.01 -3.29 -6.65
CA ILE A 123 -12.55 -3.32 -6.88
C ILE A 123 -11.86 -2.17 -6.15
N THR A 124 -12.41 -0.96 -6.22
CA THR A 124 -11.82 0.22 -5.54
C THR A 124 -11.92 0.10 -4.01
N GLY A 125 -13.02 -0.48 -3.49
CA GLY A 125 -13.18 -0.78 -2.06
C GLY A 125 -12.16 -1.79 -1.56
N LEU A 126 -11.90 -2.85 -2.33
CA LEU A 126 -10.84 -3.83 -2.03
C LEU A 126 -9.46 -3.18 -2.04
N LEU A 127 -9.15 -2.32 -3.01
CA LEU A 127 -7.90 -1.55 -3.06
C LEU A 127 -7.69 -0.72 -1.79
N ILE A 128 -8.72 0.00 -1.36
CA ILE A 128 -8.68 0.83 -0.15
C ILE A 128 -8.44 -0.05 1.07
N LEU A 129 -9.25 -1.09 1.25
CA LEU A 129 -9.12 -2.02 2.38
C LEU A 129 -7.72 -2.62 2.46
N VAL A 130 -7.22 -3.17 1.35
CA VAL A 130 -5.90 -3.79 1.30
C VAL A 130 -4.80 -2.76 1.53
N ALA A 131 -4.90 -1.55 0.96
CA ALA A 131 -3.91 -0.49 1.17
C ALA A 131 -3.81 -0.08 2.66
N PHE A 132 -4.93 0.10 3.34
CA PHE A 132 -4.93 0.39 4.78
C PHE A 132 -4.42 -0.79 5.62
N LEU A 133 -4.72 -2.03 5.23
CA LEU A 133 -4.13 -3.22 5.86
C LEU A 133 -2.60 -3.25 5.68
N MET A 134 -2.07 -2.90 4.51
CA MET A 134 -0.61 -2.82 4.28
C MET A 134 0.07 -1.79 5.18
N ALA A 135 -0.57 -0.63 5.38
CA ALA A 135 -0.10 0.42 6.27
C ALA A 135 -0.12 -0.05 7.73
N GLY A 136 -1.22 -0.65 8.18
CA GLY A 136 -1.36 -1.21 9.53
C GLY A 136 -0.33 -2.30 9.82
N MET A 137 -0.15 -3.26 8.91
CA MET A 137 0.89 -4.28 9.06
C MET A 137 2.30 -3.65 9.07
N GLY A 138 2.57 -2.66 8.21
CA GLY A 138 3.83 -1.93 8.21
C GLY A 138 4.17 -1.28 9.56
N TYR A 139 3.16 -0.71 10.23
CA TYR A 139 3.31 -0.22 11.60
C TYR A 139 3.66 -1.34 12.59
N LEU A 140 2.96 -2.48 12.54
CA LEU A 140 3.20 -3.60 13.45
C LEU A 140 4.60 -4.21 13.27
N ILE A 141 5.07 -4.33 12.03
CA ILE A 141 6.44 -4.77 11.72
C ILE A 141 7.47 -3.78 12.26
N THR A 142 7.23 -2.47 12.08
CA THR A 142 8.10 -1.42 12.62
C THR A 142 8.12 -1.42 14.14
N SER A 143 7.00 -1.76 14.79
CA SER A 143 6.92 -1.87 16.26
C SER A 143 7.78 -3.02 16.79
N GLY A 144 7.81 -4.16 16.09
CA GLY A 144 8.69 -5.28 16.43
C GLY A 144 10.18 -4.91 16.30
N PHE A 145 10.54 -4.17 15.25
CA PHE A 145 11.90 -3.68 15.06
C PHE A 145 12.34 -2.73 16.19
N ARG A 146 11.46 -1.80 16.60
CA ARG A 146 11.72 -0.89 17.71
C ARG A 146 11.88 -1.64 19.03
N ALA A 147 11.00 -2.60 19.30
CA ALA A 147 11.09 -3.43 20.49
C ALA A 147 12.43 -4.20 20.59
N ALA A 148 13.01 -4.59 19.46
CA ALA A 148 14.32 -5.25 19.41
C ALA A 148 15.51 -4.29 19.61
N THR A 149 15.39 -3.02 19.23
CA THR A 149 16.54 -2.09 19.12
C THR A 149 16.57 -0.99 20.18
N GLU A 150 15.42 -0.53 20.65
CA GLU A 150 15.32 0.54 21.66
C GLU A 150 16.03 0.22 22.99
N PRO A 151 15.99 -1.02 23.53
CA PRO A 151 16.71 -1.35 24.76
C PRO A 151 18.24 -1.17 24.64
N ALA A 152 18.82 -1.55 23.50
CA ALA A 152 20.26 -1.40 23.26
C ALA A 152 20.66 0.09 23.13
N LEU A 153 19.83 0.89 22.45
CA LEU A 153 20.02 2.32 22.29
C LEU A 153 19.96 3.08 23.62
N LEU A 154 19.03 2.71 24.51
CA LEU A 154 18.87 3.34 25.83
C LEU A 154 20.03 3.01 26.78
N LEU A 155 20.71 1.89 26.56
CA LEU A 155 21.86 1.45 27.37
C LEU A 155 23.21 1.90 26.79
N GLY A 156 23.22 2.70 25.73
CA GLY A 156 24.44 3.20 25.08
C GLY A 156 25.21 2.15 24.27
N GLY A 157 24.61 0.99 24.01
CA GLY A 157 25.18 -0.05 23.15
C GLY A 157 24.97 0.30 21.68
N GLY A 158 26.05 0.49 20.94
CA GLY A 158 26.00 0.53 19.48
C GLY A 158 25.64 -0.85 18.92
N LEU A 159 24.64 -0.90 18.03
CA LEU A 159 24.31 -2.07 17.22
C LEU A 159 25.38 -2.32 16.15
#